data_AF-A0AAD9QUN8-F1
#
_entry.id   AF-A0AAD9QUN8-F1
#
_cell.length_a   1.000
_cell.length_b   1.000
_cell.length_c   1.000
_cell.angle_alpha   90.00
_cell.angle_beta   90.00
_cell.angle_gamma   90.00
#
_symmetry.space_group_name_H-M   'P 1'
#
loop_
_entity.id
_entity.type
_entity.pdbx_description
1 polymer ?
#
loop_
_entity_poly.entity_id
_entity_poly.type
_entity_poly.pdbx_seq_one_letter_code
_entity_poly.pdbx_strand_id
1 'polypeptide(L)'
;MEALNVNKFGQTYRTGIALDQDMRSLIIDRILQEGGDRVTGYIPRSFRYFSEELKLSVNTITKIWGKFCEELSINPRANGGTKWGKLTGDDLELIEILKTEKPSVSLAEIISCLEEMDGEEVSMATVSRALKQSSGPYTRKKVTKIALD
;
A
#
# COMPACT_ATOMS: atom_id res chain seq x y z
N MET A 1 12.28 -3.40 -23.85
CA MET A 1 13.27 -4.04 -22.97
C MET A 1 13.74 -2.96 -22.02
N GLU A 2 13.38 -3.04 -20.73
CA GLU A 2 13.82 -2.03 -19.74
C GLU A 2 15.35 -2.04 -19.66
N ALA A 3 15.97 -0.86 -19.67
CA ALA A 3 17.42 -0.74 -19.58
C ALA A 3 17.90 -1.22 -18.19
N LEU A 4 18.69 -2.29 -18.17
CA LEU A 4 19.39 -2.74 -16.97
C LEU A 4 20.55 -1.80 -16.70
N ASN A 5 20.61 -1.26 -15.49
CA ASN A 5 21.75 -0.49 -15.03
C ASN A 5 22.74 -1.41 -14.32
N VAL A 6 24.01 -1.05 -14.34
CA VAL A 6 25.07 -1.81 -13.67
C VAL A 6 25.65 -0.96 -12.55
N ASN A 7 25.72 -1.52 -11.34
CA ASN A 7 26.31 -0.83 -10.19
C ASN A 7 27.85 -0.88 -10.23
N LYS A 8 28.51 -0.17 -9.30
CA LYS A 8 29.99 -0.14 -9.23
C LYS A 8 30.67 -1.51 -9.00
N PHE A 9 29.91 -2.54 -8.63
CA PHE A 9 30.37 -3.89 -8.40
C PHE A 9 30.03 -4.85 -9.56
N GLY A 10 29.49 -4.34 -10.67
CA GLY A 10 29.13 -5.13 -11.83
C GLY A 10 27.78 -5.85 -11.74
N GLN A 11 26.97 -5.60 -10.71
CA GLN A 11 25.63 -6.19 -10.59
C GLN A 11 24.59 -5.37 -11.36
N THR A 12 23.66 -6.08 -12.00
CA THR A 12 22.54 -5.47 -12.71
C THR A 12 21.40 -5.11 -11.75
N TYR A 13 20.73 -3.99 -12.02
CA TYR A 13 19.54 -3.57 -11.29
C TYR A 13 18.60 -2.77 -12.20
N ARG A 14 17.35 -2.62 -11.75
CA ARG A 14 16.34 -1.80 -12.42
C ARG A 14 16.03 -0.56 -11.59
N THR A 15 16.06 0.61 -12.23
CA THR A 15 15.74 1.87 -11.56
C THR A 15 14.26 1.93 -11.21
N GLY A 16 13.94 2.43 -10.01
CA GLY A 16 12.55 2.55 -9.53
C GLY A 16 11.93 1.24 -9.03
N ILE A 17 12.64 0.12 -9.17
CA ILE A 17 12.22 -1.20 -8.68
C ILE A 17 13.01 -1.54 -7.41
N ALA A 18 12.30 -2.04 -6.41
CA ALA A 18 12.92 -2.46 -5.15
C ALA A 18 13.83 -3.69 -5.37
N LEU A 19 14.89 -3.78 -4.57
CA LEU A 19 15.76 -4.96 -4.55
C LEU A 19 14.94 -6.23 -4.24
N ASP A 20 15.25 -7.35 -4.89
CA ASP A 20 14.52 -8.61 -4.70
C ASP A 20 14.47 -9.05 -3.23
N GLN A 21 13.38 -9.74 -2.87
CA GLN A 21 13.12 -10.14 -1.48
C GLN A 21 14.25 -11.00 -0.91
N ASP A 22 14.79 -11.94 -1.70
CA ASP A 22 15.88 -12.81 -1.27
C ASP A 22 17.14 -12.00 -0.91
N MET A 23 17.47 -11.01 -1.73
CA MET A 23 18.59 -10.11 -1.46
C MET A 23 18.34 -9.22 -0.23
N ARG A 24 17.11 -8.75 -0.01
CA ARG A 24 16.76 -8.01 1.22
C ARG A 24 16.89 -8.89 2.46
N SER A 25 16.45 -10.14 2.39
CA SER A 25 16.55 -11.12 3.48
C SER A 25 18.02 -11.44 3.77
N LEU A 26 18.82 -11.69 2.73
CA LEU A 26 20.25 -11.97 2.85
C LEU A 26 21.02 -10.84 3.56
N ILE A 27 20.69 -9.57 3.28
CA ILE A 27 21.30 -8.43 3.99
C ILE A 27 21.01 -8.51 5.49
N ILE A 28 19.74 -8.74 5.86
CA ILE A 28 19.30 -8.77 7.25
C ILE A 28 19.94 -9.96 7.97
N ASP A 29 19.86 -11.15 7.37
CA ASP A 29 20.43 -12.38 7.92
C ASP A 29 21.92 -12.24 8.15
N ARG A 30 22.66 -11.63 7.20
CA ARG A 30 24.10 -11.45 7.34
C ARG A 30 24.46 -10.48 8.46
N ILE A 31 23.73 -9.39 8.61
CA ILE A 31 23.94 -8.45 9.74
C ILE A 31 23.64 -9.13 11.07
N LEU A 32 22.55 -9.91 11.16
CA LEU A 32 22.19 -10.66 12.37
C LEU A 32 23.23 -11.74 12.70
N GLN A 33 23.73 -12.46 11.70
CA GLN A 33 24.78 -13.48 11.87
C GLN A 33 26.10 -12.90 12.42
N GLU A 34 26.45 -11.67 12.06
CA GLU A 34 27.63 -10.99 12.62
C GLU A 34 27.40 -10.46 14.05
N GLY A 35 26.17 -10.54 14.57
CA GLY A 35 25.78 -10.04 15.90
C GLY A 35 25.10 -8.67 15.88
N GLY A 36 24.50 -8.27 14.75
CA GLY A 36 23.63 -7.08 14.69
C GLY A 36 22.40 -7.24 15.57
N ASP A 37 21.98 -6.15 16.19
CA ASP A 37 20.79 -6.13 17.04
C ASP A 37 19.73 -5.21 16.43
N ARG A 38 18.60 -5.81 16.07
CA ARG A 38 17.45 -5.11 15.50
C ARG A 38 16.75 -4.17 16.47
N VAL A 39 16.87 -4.40 17.78
CA VAL A 39 16.15 -3.61 18.81
C VAL A 39 16.82 -2.26 18.99
N THR A 40 18.15 -2.24 19.07
CA THR A 40 18.93 -1.00 19.17
C THR A 40 19.34 -0.43 17.81
N GLY A 41 19.21 -1.21 16.74
CA GLY A 41 19.75 -0.89 15.42
C GLY A 41 21.26 -1.08 15.33
N TYR A 42 21.89 -1.65 16.35
CA TYR A 42 23.34 -1.86 16.43
C TYR A 42 23.84 -2.75 15.29
N ILE A 43 25.01 -2.39 14.75
CA ILE A 43 25.72 -3.17 13.75
C ILE A 43 27.15 -3.41 14.20
N PRO A 44 27.61 -4.68 14.23
CA PRO A 44 28.93 -5.09 14.71
C PRO A 44 30.07 -4.70 13.75
N ARG A 45 29.77 -4.58 12.46
CA ARG A 45 30.70 -4.17 11.40
C ARG A 45 30.23 -2.88 10.74
N SER A 46 31.10 -2.25 9.95
CA SER A 46 30.68 -1.08 9.17
C SER A 46 29.71 -1.48 8.05
N PHE A 47 28.78 -0.60 7.66
CA PHE A 47 27.97 -0.81 6.45
C PHE A 47 28.80 -1.03 5.19
N ARG A 48 30.03 -0.49 5.16
CA ARG A 48 30.96 -0.68 4.05
C ARG A 48 31.42 -2.14 3.94
N TYR A 49 31.64 -2.82 5.06
CA TYR A 49 31.97 -4.25 5.07
C TYR A 49 30.90 -5.08 4.35
N PHE A 50 29.64 -4.92 4.76
CA PHE A 50 28.51 -5.62 4.12
C PHE A 50 28.29 -5.18 2.67
N SER A 51 28.58 -3.92 2.33
CA SER A 51 28.51 -3.39 0.96
C SER A 51 29.49 -4.09 0.03
N GLU A 52 30.73 -4.28 0.49
CA GLU A 52 31.77 -4.96 -0.27
C GLU A 52 31.50 -6.46 -0.37
N GLU A 53 31.01 -7.08 0.70
CA GLU A 53 30.65 -8.51 0.74
C GLU A 53 29.46 -8.83 -0.18
N LEU A 54 28.36 -8.08 -0.07
CA LEU A 54 27.13 -8.32 -0.82
C LEU A 54 27.11 -7.65 -2.20
N LYS A 55 28.15 -6.86 -2.53
CA LYS A 55 28.28 -6.09 -3.78
C LYS A 55 27.13 -5.09 -4.01
N LEU A 56 26.56 -4.58 -2.92
CA LEU A 56 25.47 -3.61 -2.92
C LEU A 56 25.94 -2.24 -2.49
N SER A 57 25.21 -1.18 -2.83
CA SER A 57 25.53 0.16 -2.32
C SER A 57 25.35 0.23 -0.80
N VAL A 58 26.23 0.98 -0.12
CA VAL A 58 26.12 1.25 1.33
C VAL A 58 24.72 1.77 1.67
N ASN A 59 24.21 2.72 0.88
CA ASN A 59 22.87 3.29 1.08
C ASN A 59 21.75 2.25 1.01
N THR A 60 21.85 1.25 0.12
CA THR A 60 20.87 0.17 0.01
C THR A 60 20.81 -0.63 1.31
N ILE A 61 21.98 -1.00 1.83
CA ILE A 61 22.10 -1.77 3.07
C ILE A 61 21.59 -0.95 4.26
N THR A 62 22.04 0.30 4.39
CA THR A 62 21.60 1.20 5.47
C THR A 62 20.08 1.37 5.49
N LYS A 63 19.45 1.59 4.32
CA LYS A 63 17.99 1.74 4.24
C LYS A 63 17.25 0.46 4.59
N ILE A 64 17.72 -0.69 4.12
CA ILE A 64 17.07 -1.98 4.39
C ILE A 64 17.19 -2.33 5.88
N TRP A 65 18.38 -2.17 6.47
CA TRP A 65 18.59 -2.43 7.89
C TRP A 65 17.79 -1.49 8.78
N GLY A 66 17.85 -0.18 8.52
CA GLY A 66 17.10 0.82 9.29
C GLY A 66 15.59 0.54 9.23
N LYS A 67 15.07 0.27 8.03
CA LYS A 67 13.67 -0.11 7.86
C LYS A 67 13.33 -1.37 8.65
N PHE A 68 14.17 -2.40 8.58
CA PHE A 68 13.92 -3.65 9.30
C PHE A 68 13.88 -3.42 10.82
N CYS A 69 14.76 -2.57 11.36
CA CYS A 69 14.74 -2.22 12.79
C CYS A 69 13.46 -1.46 13.17
N GLU A 70 12.98 -0.55 12.33
CA GLU A 70 11.78 0.26 12.59
C GLU A 70 10.48 -0.54 12.44
N GLU A 71 10.34 -1.33 11.37
CA GLU A 71 9.06 -1.94 10.97
C GLU A 71 9.01 -3.46 11.17
N LEU A 72 10.13 -4.11 11.47
CA LEU A 72 10.27 -5.58 11.48
C LEU A 72 9.77 -6.22 10.17
N SER A 73 9.92 -5.50 9.07
CA SER A 73 9.40 -5.87 7.75
C SER A 73 10.51 -5.86 6.69
N ILE A 74 10.56 -6.94 5.91
CA ILE A 74 11.52 -7.12 4.81
C ILE A 74 10.95 -6.59 3.49
N ASN A 75 9.62 -6.46 3.39
CA ASN A 75 8.94 -6.02 2.19
C ASN A 75 9.24 -4.54 1.93
N PRO A 76 9.28 -4.06 0.67
CA PRO A 76 9.44 -2.64 0.41
C PRO A 76 8.17 -1.90 0.83
N ARG A 77 8.26 -0.59 1.08
CA ARG A 77 7.03 0.21 1.18
C ARG A 77 6.35 0.22 -0.19
N ALA A 78 5.02 0.28 -0.20
CA ALA A 78 4.28 0.42 -1.44
C ALA A 78 4.74 1.69 -2.17
N ASN A 79 5.15 1.55 -3.43
CA ASN A 79 5.54 2.66 -4.28
C ASN A 79 4.29 3.27 -4.91
N GLY A 80 4.03 4.54 -4.64
CA GLY A 80 2.85 5.23 -5.16
C GLY A 80 1.55 4.89 -4.40
N GLY A 81 0.51 5.64 -4.72
CA GLY A 81 -0.76 5.65 -4.00
C GLY A 81 -0.96 6.99 -3.29
N THR A 82 -1.90 7.79 -3.78
CA THR A 82 -2.36 8.97 -3.06
C THR A 82 -3.30 8.51 -1.96
N LYS A 83 -2.92 8.71 -0.69
CA LYS A 83 -3.82 8.58 0.47
C LYS A 83 -4.82 9.75 0.57
N TRP A 84 -5.15 10.37 -0.56
CA TRP A 84 -6.11 11.46 -0.67
C TRP A 84 -7.41 10.89 -1.24
N GLY A 85 -8.12 10.12 -0.43
CA GLY A 85 -9.54 9.96 -0.66
C GLY A 85 -10.21 11.25 -0.18
N LYS A 86 -11.06 11.85 -1.01
CA LYS A 86 -12.02 12.88 -0.53
C LYS A 86 -12.97 12.34 0.54
N LEU A 87 -13.02 11.01 0.70
CA LEU A 87 -13.78 10.34 1.73
C LEU A 87 -12.84 9.96 2.88
N THR A 88 -13.18 10.41 4.07
CA THR A 88 -12.58 10.02 5.35
C THR A 88 -13.03 8.61 5.75
N GLY A 89 -12.54 8.10 6.88
CA GLY A 89 -13.02 6.83 7.42
C GLY A 89 -14.49 6.90 7.81
N ASP A 90 -14.87 8.00 8.45
CA ASP A 90 -16.24 8.26 8.95
C ASP A 90 -17.22 8.36 7.78
N ASP A 91 -16.81 8.98 6.66
CA ASP A 91 -17.62 9.03 5.43
C ASP A 91 -17.92 7.63 4.88
N LEU A 92 -16.93 6.73 4.91
CA LEU A 92 -17.10 5.37 4.42
C LEU A 92 -18.05 4.56 5.32
N GLU A 93 -17.96 4.77 6.63
CA GLU A 93 -18.87 4.16 7.61
C GLU A 93 -20.30 4.68 7.43
N LEU A 94 -20.49 5.98 7.24
CA LEU A 94 -21.80 6.57 6.95
C LEU A 94 -22.40 5.99 5.66
N ILE A 95 -21.62 5.90 4.58
CA ILE A 95 -22.07 5.30 3.32
C ILE A 95 -22.54 3.85 3.54
N GLU A 96 -21.82 3.07 4.36
CA GLU A 96 -22.16 1.69 4.68
C GLU A 96 -23.46 1.59 5.50
N ILE A 97 -23.61 2.43 6.53
CA ILE A 97 -24.83 2.50 7.35
C ILE A 97 -26.04 2.87 6.49
N LEU A 98 -25.94 3.94 5.70
CA LEU A 98 -27.03 4.40 4.83
C LEU A 98 -27.47 3.31 3.85
N LYS A 99 -26.51 2.53 3.32
CA LYS A 99 -26.82 1.46 2.36
C LYS A 99 -27.37 0.20 3.02
N THR A 100 -27.00 -0.05 4.28
CA THR A 100 -27.50 -1.16 5.09
C THR A 100 -28.94 -0.90 5.54
N GLU A 101 -29.20 0.29 6.08
CA GLU A 101 -30.53 0.69 6.57
C GLU A 101 -31.52 0.96 5.43
N LYS A 102 -31.08 1.60 4.35
CA LYS A 102 -31.90 1.93 3.17
C LYS A 102 -31.20 1.50 1.89
N PRO A 103 -31.29 0.22 1.47
CA PRO A 103 -30.65 -0.27 0.23
C PRO A 103 -31.07 0.48 -1.04
N SER A 104 -32.26 1.10 -1.04
CA SER A 104 -32.78 1.92 -2.14
C SER A 104 -32.24 3.35 -2.18
N VAL A 105 -31.42 3.77 -1.20
CA VAL A 105 -30.83 5.11 -1.16
C VAL A 105 -30.03 5.38 -2.44
N SER A 106 -30.35 6.50 -3.07
CA SER A 106 -29.73 6.98 -4.29
C SER A 106 -28.36 7.61 -4.01
N LEU A 107 -27.50 7.66 -5.02
CA LEU A 107 -26.18 8.31 -4.88
C LEU A 107 -26.30 9.80 -4.53
N ALA A 108 -27.33 10.48 -5.04
CA ALA A 108 -27.57 11.89 -4.77
C ALA A 108 -27.94 12.14 -3.29
N GLU A 109 -28.77 11.27 -2.71
CA GLU A 109 -29.10 11.34 -1.27
C GLU A 109 -27.84 11.12 -0.42
N ILE A 110 -27.00 10.14 -0.76
CA ILE A 110 -25.74 9.90 -0.03
C ILE A 110 -24.82 11.12 -0.10
N ILE A 111 -24.69 11.77 -1.26
CA ILE A 111 -23.86 12.97 -1.43
C ILE A 111 -24.39 14.12 -0.59
N SER A 112 -25.71 14.35 -0.58
CA SER A 112 -26.32 15.38 0.27
C SER A 112 -25.98 15.16 1.75
N CYS A 113 -26.07 13.91 2.22
CA CYS A 113 -25.72 13.59 3.60
C CYS A 113 -24.23 13.83 3.93
N LEU A 114 -23.33 13.52 2.99
CA LEU A 114 -21.89 13.77 3.17
C LEU A 114 -21.56 15.27 3.15
N GLU A 115 -22.18 16.03 2.24
CA GLU A 115 -22.02 17.49 2.15
C GLU A 115 -22.57 18.20 3.40
N GLU A 116 -23.66 17.71 3.98
CA GLU A 116 -24.23 18.24 5.22
C GLU A 116 -23.32 18.05 6.45
N MET A 117 -22.49 16.99 6.47
CA MET A 117 -21.61 16.68 7.60
C MET A 117 -20.25 17.39 7.50
N ASP A 118 -19.56 17.28 6.37
CA ASP A 118 -18.17 17.73 6.22
C ASP A 118 -18.02 19.00 5.35
N GLY A 119 -19.11 19.47 4.71
CA GLY A 119 -19.10 20.67 3.89
C GLY A 119 -18.27 20.58 2.60
N GLU A 120 -17.69 19.42 2.30
CA GLU A 120 -16.91 19.18 1.09
C GLU A 120 -17.76 18.57 -0.02
N GLU A 121 -17.66 19.15 -1.23
CA GLU A 121 -18.32 18.60 -2.42
C GLU A 121 -17.65 17.28 -2.85
N VAL A 122 -18.39 16.19 -2.70
CA VAL A 122 -17.97 14.84 -3.09
C VAL A 122 -18.59 14.47 -4.44
N SER A 123 -17.75 14.13 -5.42
CA SER A 123 -18.26 13.71 -6.73
C SER A 123 -19.06 12.40 -6.65
N MET A 124 -20.12 12.26 -7.46
CA MET A 124 -20.86 10.99 -7.62
C MET A 124 -19.94 9.79 -7.94
N ALA A 125 -18.88 10.02 -8.70
CA ALA A 125 -17.91 8.98 -9.06
C ALA A 125 -17.09 8.50 -7.86
N THR A 126 -16.89 9.35 -6.85
CA THR A 126 -16.20 9.00 -5.60
C THR A 126 -17.08 8.10 -4.76
N VAL A 127 -18.33 8.49 -4.50
CA VAL A 127 -19.31 7.69 -3.73
C VAL A 127 -19.59 6.35 -4.42
N SER A 128 -19.76 6.35 -5.76
CA SER A 128 -19.98 5.11 -6.51
C SER A 128 -18.80 4.14 -6.42
N ARG A 129 -17.56 4.65 -6.36
CA ARG A 129 -16.36 3.82 -6.17
C ARG A 129 -16.28 3.26 -4.76
N ALA A 130 -16.59 4.05 -3.74
CA ALA A 130 -16.65 3.60 -2.35
C ALA A 130 -17.63 2.44 -2.17
N LEU A 131 -18.85 2.56 -2.71
CA LEU A 131 -19.87 1.51 -2.67
C LEU A 131 -19.44 0.20 -3.35
N LYS A 132 -18.60 0.27 -4.39
CA LYS A 132 -18.06 -0.91 -5.06
C LYS A 132 -16.92 -1.58 -4.28
N GLN A 133 -16.27 -0.84 -3.38
CA GLN A 133 -15.19 -1.38 -2.54
C GLN A 133 -15.73 -2.00 -1.25
N SER A 134 -16.79 -1.46 -0.66
CA SER A 134 -17.42 -1.99 0.56
C SER A 134 -18.30 -3.21 0.29
N SER A 135 -19.03 -3.23 -0.83
CA SER A 135 -19.81 -4.39 -1.26
C SER A 135 -18.96 -5.31 -2.12
N GLY A 136 -18.74 -6.55 -1.69
CA GLY A 136 -18.31 -7.64 -2.57
C GLY A 136 -19.18 -7.77 -3.85
N PRO A 137 -18.81 -8.66 -4.80
CA PRO A 137 -19.36 -8.68 -6.16
C PRO A 137 -20.89 -8.69 -6.18
N TYR A 138 -21.47 -7.59 -6.69
CA TYR A 138 -22.92 -7.36 -6.70
C TYR A 138 -23.62 -8.35 -7.65
N THR A 139 -24.40 -9.28 -7.10
CA THR A 139 -25.30 -10.13 -7.90
C THR A 139 -26.57 -9.35 -8.21
N ARG A 140 -26.65 -8.81 -9.43
CA ARG A 140 -27.83 -8.07 -9.89
C ARG A 140 -29.01 -9.05 -10.04
N LYS A 141 -30.03 -8.97 -9.18
CA LYS A 141 -31.30 -9.67 -9.40
C LYS A 141 -31.99 -9.09 -10.63
N LYS A 142 -32.18 -9.91 -11.68
CA LYS A 142 -32.96 -9.53 -12.86
C LYS A 142 -34.42 -9.36 -12.46
N VAL A 143 -34.98 -8.19 -12.73
CA VAL A 143 -36.42 -7.95 -12.58
C VAL A 143 -37.12 -8.62 -13.76
N THR A 144 -37.78 -9.75 -13.52
CA THR A 144 -38.71 -10.36 -14.46
C THR A 144 -39.99 -9.51 -14.49
N LYS A 145 -40.35 -9.00 -15.66
CA LYS A 145 -41.63 -8.33 -15.89
C LYS A 145 -42.76 -9.32 -15.57
N ILE A 146 -43.60 -8.99 -14.59
CA ILE A 146 -44.86 -9.71 -14.38
C ILE A 146 -45.83 -9.17 -15.44
N ALA A 147 -46.35 -10.06 -16.28
CA ALA A 147 -47.40 -9.76 -17.23
C ALA A 147 -48.69 -9.46 -16.45
N LEU A 148 -49.32 -8.32 -16.74
CA LEU A 148 -50.68 -8.02 -16.34
C LEU A 148 -51.61 -8.58 -17.42
N ASP A 149 -52.46 -9.53 -17.04
CA ASP A 149 -53.71 -9.85 -17.76
C ASP A 149 -54.86 -9.03 -17.16
#